data_AF-A0A6C0JDM3-F1
#
_entry.id   AF-A0A6C0JDM3-F1
#
_cell.length_a   1.000
_cell.length_b   1.000
_cell.length_c   1.000
_cell.angle_alpha   90.00
_cell.angle_beta   90.00
_cell.angle_gamma   90.00
#
_symmetry.space_group_name_H-M   'P 1'
#
loop_
_entity.id
_entity.type
_entity.pdbx_description
1 polymer ?
#
loop_
_entity_poly.entity_id
_entity_poly.type
_entity_poly.pdbx_seq_one_letter_code
_entity_poly.pdbx_strand_id
1 'polypeptide(L)'
;MEEVSTLEIRITLSEEEHLAARTVMADPQEWADNAIRNRANIAANDVVQKYVSVAIDNNWTIPNTRIEIIKAAISKGVFRIEQPNVVPEEELL
;
A
#
# COMPACT_ATOMS: atom_id res chain seq x y z
N MET A 1 1.50 -14.10 -22.00
CA MET A 1 0.75 -13.13 -21.18
C MET A 1 1.27 -13.34 -19.78
N GLU A 2 2.01 -12.37 -19.25
CA GLU A 2 2.60 -12.49 -17.91
C GLU A 2 1.46 -12.49 -16.89
N GLU A 3 1.44 -13.49 -16.01
CA GLU A 3 0.40 -13.63 -15.00
C GLU A 3 0.56 -12.51 -13.97
N VAL A 4 -0.45 -11.63 -13.86
CA VAL A 4 -0.44 -10.55 -12.88
C VAL A 4 -0.76 -11.17 -11.51
N SER A 5 0.26 -11.37 -10.68
CA SER A 5 0.07 -11.79 -9.30
C SER A 5 -0.84 -10.79 -8.57
N THR A 6 -1.98 -11.25 -8.08
CA THR A 6 -2.93 -10.43 -7.31
C THR A 6 -2.76 -10.73 -5.82
N LEU A 7 -2.85 -9.70 -4.99
CA LEU A 7 -2.83 -9.82 -3.52
C LEU A 7 -4.15 -9.31 -2.95
N GLU A 8 -4.65 -9.96 -1.90
CA GLU A 8 -5.89 -9.59 -1.22
C GLU A 8 -5.62 -9.03 0.19
N ILE A 9 -6.37 -7.99 0.56
CA ILE A 9 -6.41 -7.46 1.93
C ILE A 9 -7.85 -7.67 2.44
N ARG A 10 -8.00 -8.26 3.62
CA ARG A 10 -9.30 -8.53 4.25
C ARG A 10 -9.43 -7.73 5.55
N ILE A 11 -10.63 -7.23 5.81
CA ILE A 11 -10.97 -6.54 7.06
C ILE A 11 -12.10 -7.34 7.73
N THR A 12 -11.90 -7.70 8.99
CA THR A 12 -12.91 -8.34 9.82
C THR A 12 -13.42 -7.31 10.81
N LEU A 13 -14.73 -7.12 10.86
CA LEU A 13 -15.41 -6.26 11.83
C LEU A 13 -16.27 -7.13 12.73
N SER A 14 -16.38 -6.75 14.01
CA SER A 14 -17.44 -7.25 14.87
C SER A 14 -18.82 -6.85 14.34
N GLU A 15 -19.87 -7.52 14.81
CA GLU A 15 -21.24 -7.19 14.45
C GLU A 15 -21.60 -5.74 14.83
N GLU A 16 -21.15 -5.28 16.00
CA GLU A 16 -21.33 -3.91 16.48
C GLU A 16 -20.67 -2.90 15.54
N GLU A 17 -19.38 -3.09 15.20
CA GLU A 17 -18.65 -2.20 14.29
C GLU A 17 -19.28 -2.16 12.90
N HIS A 18 -19.74 -3.31 12.39
CA HIS A 18 -20.41 -3.37 11.09
C HIS A 18 -21.75 -2.61 11.11
N LEU A 19 -22.56 -2.79 12.16
CA LEU A 19 -23.81 -2.06 12.34
C LEU A 19 -23.57 -0.55 12.46
N ALA A 20 -22.62 -0.14 13.29
CA ALA A 20 -22.24 1.26 13.46
C ALA A 20 -21.75 1.88 12.14
N ALA A 21 -20.89 1.19 11.39
CA ALA A 21 -20.40 1.66 10.09
C ALA A 21 -21.56 1.91 9.10
N ARG A 22 -22.57 1.03 9.08
CA ARG A 22 -23.75 1.19 8.22
C ARG A 22 -24.64 2.38 8.55
N THR A 23 -24.47 3.01 9.72
CA THR A 23 -25.20 4.26 10.05
C THR A 23 -24.67 5.48 9.30
N VAL A 24 -23.41 5.43 8.84
CA VAL A 24 -22.72 6.55 8.16
C VAL A 24 -22.16 6.16 6.77
N MET A 25 -22.16 4.87 6.42
CA MET A 25 -21.68 4.33 5.14
C MET A 25 -22.71 3.37 4.55
N ALA A 26 -23.09 3.53 3.28
CA ALA A 26 -24.05 2.61 2.65
C ALA A 26 -23.48 1.19 2.48
N ASP A 27 -22.21 1.09 2.08
CA ASP A 27 -21.46 -0.16 1.98
C ASP A 27 -20.04 0.04 2.58
N PRO A 28 -19.79 -0.46 3.80
CA PRO A 28 -18.47 -0.36 4.43
C PRO A 28 -17.35 -1.05 3.65
N GLN A 29 -17.65 -2.12 2.89
CA GLN A 29 -16.64 -2.83 2.11
C GLN A 29 -16.19 -2.00 0.91
N GLU A 30 -17.13 -1.39 0.18
CA GLU A 30 -16.81 -0.48 -0.93
C GLU A 30 -15.95 0.70 -0.45
N TRP A 31 -16.28 1.25 0.72
CA TRP A 31 -15.51 2.32 1.34
C TRP A 31 -14.09 1.89 1.66
N ALA A 32 -13.90 0.73 2.28
CA ALA A 32 -12.59 0.17 2.58
C ALA A 32 -11.76 -0.06 1.31
N ASP A 33 -12.38 -0.69 0.31
CA ASP A 33 -11.80 -0.94 -1.01
C ASP A 33 -11.26 0.33 -1.67
N ASN A 34 -12.09 1.38 -1.71
CA ASN A 34 -11.73 2.65 -2.31
C ASN A 34 -10.65 3.37 -1.51
N ALA A 35 -10.75 3.37 -0.18
CA ALA A 35 -9.75 3.99 0.69
C ALA A 35 -8.36 3.36 0.49
N ILE A 36 -8.28 2.03 0.47
CA ILE A 36 -7.01 1.31 0.28
C ILE A 36 -6.46 1.52 -1.14
N ARG A 37 -7.29 1.42 -2.18
CA ARG A 37 -6.82 1.67 -3.57
C ARG A 37 -6.32 3.09 -3.77
N ASN A 38 -7.01 4.09 -3.21
CA ASN A 38 -6.58 5.48 -3.28
C ASN A 38 -5.26 5.69 -2.54
N ARG A 39 -5.13 5.14 -1.33
CA ARG A 39 -3.90 5.26 -0.54
C ARG A 39 -2.71 4.60 -1.24
N ALA A 40 -2.91 3.41 -1.81
CA ALA A 40 -1.86 2.71 -2.55
C ALA A 40 -1.41 3.47 -3.80
N ASN A 41 -2.34 4.07 -4.55
CA ASN A 41 -1.99 4.88 -5.72
C ASN A 41 -1.21 6.15 -5.37
N ILE A 42 -1.62 6.86 -4.32
CA ILE A 42 -0.90 8.04 -3.83
C ILE A 42 0.52 7.66 -3.43
N ALA A 43 0.67 6.64 -2.58
CA ALA A 43 1.99 6.17 -2.14
C ALA A 43 2.88 5.74 -3.32
N ALA A 44 2.31 5.03 -4.30
CA ALA A 44 3.05 4.62 -5.50
C ALA A 44 3.57 5.84 -6.29
N ASN A 45 2.76 6.89 -6.44
CA ASN A 45 3.16 8.11 -7.15
C ASN A 45 4.26 8.85 -6.38
N ASP A 46 4.15 8.96 -5.06
CA ASP A 46 5.17 9.60 -4.21
C ASP A 46 6.52 8.87 -4.32
N VAL A 47 6.51 7.53 -4.29
CA VAL A 47 7.71 6.71 -4.46
C VAL A 47 8.34 6.94 -5.84
N VAL A 48 7.53 6.94 -6.90
CA VAL A 48 8.02 7.17 -8.26
C VAL A 48 8.66 8.55 -8.40
N GLN A 49 7.97 9.61 -7.96
CA GLN A 49 8.49 10.98 -8.07
C GLN A 49 9.81 11.13 -7.31
N LYS A 50 9.86 10.63 -6.07
CA LYS A 50 11.06 10.72 -5.25
C LYS A 50 12.21 9.87 -5.82
N TYR A 51 11.94 8.66 -6.31
CA TYR A 51 12.97 7.84 -6.94
C TYR A 51 13.54 8.51 -8.19
N VAL A 52 12.69 9.03 -9.08
CA VAL A 52 13.12 9.70 -10.31
C VAL A 52 14.03 10.89 -9.99
N SER A 53 13.66 11.73 -9.02
CA SER A 53 14.50 12.83 -8.57
C SER A 53 15.88 12.35 -8.09
N VAL A 54 15.91 11.36 -7.19
CA VAL A 54 17.19 10.82 -6.67
C VAL A 54 18.01 10.14 -7.77
N ALA A 55 17.36 9.47 -8.70
CA ALA A 55 18.02 8.80 -9.82
C ALA A 55 18.69 9.81 -10.76
N ILE A 56 18.07 10.97 -11.01
CA ILE A 56 18.69 12.05 -11.77
C ILE A 56 19.92 12.57 -11.04
N ASP A 57 19.80 12.89 -9.74
CA ASP A 57 20.90 13.45 -8.94
C ASP A 57 22.11 12.49 -8.85
N ASN A 58 21.87 11.18 -8.88
CA ASN A 58 22.90 10.15 -8.78
C ASN A 58 23.26 9.49 -10.11
N ASN A 59 22.73 10.00 -11.23
CA ASN A 59 22.90 9.45 -12.57
C ASN A 59 22.59 7.94 -12.67
N TRP A 60 21.54 7.49 -11.97
CA TRP A 60 21.03 6.12 -11.99
C TRP A 60 20.03 5.91 -13.12
N THR A 61 19.93 4.67 -13.61
CA THR A 61 18.89 4.28 -14.56
C THR A 61 17.49 4.39 -13.95
N ILE A 62 16.57 4.97 -14.72
CA ILE A 62 15.14 5.04 -14.40
C ILE A 62 14.45 3.87 -15.14
N PRO A 63 13.85 2.90 -14.42
CA PRO A 63 13.10 1.81 -15.05
C PRO A 63 11.85 2.29 -15.80
N ASN A 64 11.32 1.44 -16.67
CA ASN A 64 10.22 1.80 -17.58
C ASN A 64 8.83 1.62 -16.96
N THR A 65 8.69 0.75 -15.95
CA THR A 65 7.39 0.48 -15.32
C THR A 65 7.35 0.96 -13.87
N ARG A 66 6.14 1.32 -13.40
CA ARG A 66 5.91 1.79 -12.02
C ARG A 66 6.36 0.77 -10.97
N ILE A 67 6.10 -0.52 -11.20
CA ILE A 67 6.49 -1.58 -10.25
C ILE A 67 8.01 -1.75 -10.18
N GLU A 68 8.72 -1.65 -11.31
CA GLU A 68 10.18 -1.70 -11.33
C GLU A 68 10.80 -0.49 -10.64
N ILE A 69 10.22 0.71 -10.83
CA ILE A 69 10.65 1.92 -10.13
C ILE A 69 10.50 1.75 -8.62
N ILE A 70 9.35 1.26 -8.14
CA ILE A 70 9.11 1.01 -6.71
C ILE A 70 10.11 -0.01 -6.16
N LYS A 71 10.33 -1.13 -6.87
CA LYS A 71 11.33 -2.14 -6.50
C LYS A 71 12.74 -1.55 -6.43
N ALA A 72 13.13 -0.72 -7.40
CA ALA A 72 14.43 -0.06 -7.44
C ALA A 72 14.60 0.94 -6.29
N ALA A 73 13.54 1.69 -5.96
CA ALA A 73 13.54 2.63 -4.84
C ALA A 73 13.78 1.92 -3.49
N ILE A 74 13.15 0.77 -3.29
CA ILE A 74 13.36 -0.06 -2.10
C ILE A 74 14.76 -0.66 -2.10
N SER A 75 15.20 -1.27 -3.21
CA SER A 75 16.51 -1.94 -3.29
C SER A 75 17.68 -0.97 -3.10
N LYS A 76 17.53 0.28 -3.53
CA LYS A 76 18.55 1.34 -3.38
C LYS A 76 18.41 2.12 -2.07
N GLY A 77 17.45 1.77 -1.21
CA GLY A 77 17.24 2.40 0.09
C GLY A 77 16.68 3.82 0.03
N VAL A 78 16.08 4.23 -1.10
CA VAL A 78 15.37 5.52 -1.21
C VAL A 78 14.09 5.50 -0.38
N PHE A 79 13.43 4.34 -0.33
CA PHE A 79 12.32 4.05 0.58
C PHE A 79 12.60 2.78 1.36
N ARG A 80 11.99 2.69 2.54
CA ARG A 80 11.98 1.49 3.37
C ARG A 80 10.55 0.96 3.43
N ILE A 81 10.41 -0.36 3.45
CA ILE A 81 9.17 -1.00 3.88
C ILE A 81 9.28 -1.10 5.39
N GLU A 82 8.38 -0.46 6.12
CA GLU A 82 8.26 -0.72 7.55
C GLU A 82 7.73 -2.14 7.72
N GLN A 83 8.42 -2.94 8.53
CA GLN A 83 7.85 -4.21 8.93
C GLN A 83 6.68 -3.94 9.87
N PRO A 84 5.52 -4.60 9.69
CA PRO A 84 4.42 -4.42 10.63
C PRO A 84 4.89 -4.75 12.03
N ASN A 85 4.51 -3.92 13.01
CA ASN A 85 4.61 -4.31 14.41
C ASN A 85 3.65 -5.50 14.60
N VAL A 86 4.20 -6.72 14.59
CA VAL A 86 3.44 -7.91 14.96
C VAL A 86 3.28 -7.84 16.48
N VAL A 87 2.14 -7.33 16.94
CA VAL A 87 1.73 -7.50 18.35
C VAL A 87 1.35 -8.98 18.48
N PRO A 88 2.05 -9.78 19.30
CA PRO A 88 1.68 -11.18 19.52
C PRO A 88 0.24 -11.25 20.05
N GLU A 89 -0.54 -12.23 19.61
CA GLU A 89 -1.94 -12.41 20.06
C GLU A 89 -2.06 -12.55 21.58
N GLU A 90 -0.97 -12.91 22.27
CA GLU A 90 -0.84 -13.02 23.71
C GLU A 90 -0.90 -11.66 24.45
N GLU A 91 -0.66 -10.54 23.77
CA GLU A 91 -0.72 -9.18 24.33
C GLU A 91 -2.07 -8.48 24.07
N LEU A 92 -3.02 -9.16 23.40
CA LEU A 92 -4.37 -8.65 23.10
C LEU A 92 -5.42 -9.02 24.17
N LEU A 93 -5.00 -9.45 25.37
CA LEU A 93 -5.85 -9.84 26.49
C LEU A 93 -5.86 -8.80 27.64
#